data_AF-A0A7C7UV08-F1
#
_entry.id   AF-A0A7C7UV08-F1
#
_cell.length_a   1.000
_cell.length_b   1.000
_cell.length_c   1.000
_cell.angle_alpha   90.00
_cell.angle_beta   90.00
_cell.angle_gamma   90.00
#
_symmetry.space_group_name_H-M   'P 1'
#
loop_
_entity.id
_entity.type
_entity.pdbx_description
1 polymer ?
#
loop_
_entity_poly.entity_id
_entity_poly.type
_entity_poly.pdbx_seq_one_letter_code
_entity_poly.pdbx_strand_id
1 'polypeptide(L)'
;YRLNDKLQIEKNISADWLKESVLEVVKDLEKEKAEWLYQNIYVVEIEKADKNKANVYSFSIPLRITRAIKLFIDKYPPLLNDIFPDFLDYIYSEKNLYELLFKILVGYFFAESKYSGKVNDKVINFGKNLAKNKGKERKPLDESILYLSKFQEVLNMNEKEKVEKQIDWAYSEGLRVKEYLEKKYNEKAKKKIEGISYKILDAIRRRDIDAFQQNLIRAYLEVEREIPYVFVEALKEENFNRVAYAFLVGLNGRKPEGTS
;
A
#
# COMPACT_ATOMS: atom_id res chain seq x y z
N TYR A 1 -2.29 -10.96 32.33
CA TYR A 1 -1.00 -10.26 32.21
C TYR A 1 -1.23 -8.99 31.40
N ARG A 2 -1.29 -7.83 32.07
CA ARG A 2 -1.71 -6.57 31.46
C ARG A 2 -0.51 -5.87 30.82
N LEU A 3 -0.71 -5.30 29.63
CA LEU A 3 0.27 -4.51 28.87
C LEU A 3 0.92 -3.40 29.73
N ASN A 4 0.18 -2.90 30.73
CA ASN A 4 0.65 -1.89 31.69
C ASN A 4 1.80 -2.36 32.58
N ASP A 5 1.92 -3.66 32.87
CA ASP A 5 2.97 -4.17 33.77
C ASP A 5 4.33 -4.27 33.04
N LYS A 6 4.34 -4.37 31.70
CA LYS A 6 5.57 -4.34 30.88
C LYS A 6 6.07 -2.92 30.59
N LEU A 7 5.20 -1.91 30.66
CA LEU A 7 5.52 -0.52 30.29
C LEU A 7 6.15 0.31 31.43
N GLN A 8 6.19 -0.20 32.67
CA GLN A 8 6.77 0.51 33.82
C GLN A 8 8.28 0.28 33.99
N ILE A 9 8.85 -0.70 33.31
CA ILE A 9 10.28 -0.97 33.34
C ILE A 9 10.91 -0.14 32.21
N GLU A 10 11.98 0.58 32.57
CA GLU A 10 12.91 1.31 31.70
C GLU A 10 12.52 2.73 31.23
N LYS A 11 13.00 3.70 32.01
CA LYS A 11 12.91 5.15 31.80
C LYS A 11 13.94 5.74 30.81
N ASN A 12 14.66 4.93 30.04
CA ASN A 12 15.78 5.40 29.20
C ASN A 12 15.78 4.81 27.79
N ILE A 13 14.59 4.69 27.21
CA ILE A 13 14.48 4.05 25.92
C ILE A 13 13.88 5.00 24.88
N SER A 14 14.56 5.12 23.73
CA SER A 14 14.24 6.05 22.63
C SER A 14 12.76 5.99 22.22
N ALA A 15 12.19 7.11 21.78
CA ALA A 15 10.82 7.09 21.26
C ALA A 15 10.66 6.16 20.04
N ASP A 16 11.76 5.90 19.31
CA ASP A 16 11.73 5.08 18.09
C ASP A 16 11.75 3.58 18.39
N TRP A 17 12.61 3.08 19.30
CA TRP A 17 12.55 1.65 19.67
C TRP A 17 11.22 1.33 20.41
N LEU A 18 10.61 2.30 21.12
CA LEU A 18 9.32 2.12 21.82
C LEU A 18 8.22 1.93 20.77
N LYS A 19 8.25 2.72 19.70
CA LYS A 19 7.33 2.56 18.57
C LYS A 19 7.55 1.23 17.84
N GLU A 20 8.80 0.84 17.59
CA GLU A 20 9.12 -0.45 16.97
C GLU A 20 8.68 -1.62 17.85
N SER A 21 8.91 -1.56 19.16
CA SER A 21 8.51 -2.61 20.10
C SER A 21 7.01 -2.69 20.28
N VAL A 22 6.31 -1.56 20.34
CA VAL A 22 4.84 -1.53 20.35
C VAL A 22 4.29 -2.05 19.02
N LEU A 23 4.92 -1.71 17.90
CA LEU A 23 4.53 -2.23 16.59
C LEU A 23 4.67 -3.75 16.53
N GLU A 24 5.81 -4.31 16.93
CA GLU A 24 6.02 -5.76 16.99
C GLU A 24 5.04 -6.44 17.95
N VAL A 25 4.81 -5.86 19.14
CA VAL A 25 3.80 -6.38 20.07
C VAL A 25 2.40 -6.36 19.46
N VAL A 26 2.02 -5.31 18.74
CA VAL A 26 0.71 -5.26 18.06
C VAL A 26 0.65 -6.30 16.95
N LYS A 27 1.70 -6.46 16.13
CA LYS A 27 1.76 -7.50 15.10
C LYS A 27 1.60 -8.90 15.70
N ASP A 28 2.32 -9.19 16.78
CA ASP A 28 2.24 -10.47 17.51
C ASP A 28 0.82 -10.71 18.05
N LEU A 29 0.19 -9.70 18.64
CA LEU A 29 -1.20 -9.78 19.10
C LEU A 29 -2.17 -10.03 17.95
N GLU A 30 -2.03 -9.33 16.82
CA GLU A 30 -2.88 -9.53 15.65
C GLU A 30 -2.71 -10.93 15.04
N LYS A 31 -1.48 -11.47 15.07
CA LYS A 31 -1.18 -12.84 14.67
C LYS A 31 -1.82 -13.87 15.59
N GLU A 32 -1.66 -13.70 16.90
CA GLU A 32 -2.22 -14.61 17.91
C GLU A 32 -3.75 -14.65 17.83
N LYS A 33 -4.39 -13.48 17.71
CA LYS A 33 -5.83 -13.36 17.44
C LYS A 33 -6.27 -14.08 16.18
N ALA A 34 -5.50 -13.94 15.10
CA ALA A 34 -5.79 -14.59 13.83
C ALA A 34 -5.69 -16.13 13.94
N GLU A 35 -4.70 -16.64 14.68
CA GLU A 35 -4.53 -18.08 14.90
C GLU A 35 -5.68 -18.69 15.72
N TRP A 36 -6.10 -18.03 16.80
CA TRP A 36 -7.23 -18.47 17.61
C TRP A 36 -8.51 -18.59 16.77
N LEU A 37 -8.82 -17.57 15.96
CA LEU A 37 -10.03 -17.59 15.12
C LEU A 37 -9.96 -18.66 14.03
N TYR A 38 -8.78 -18.93 13.45
CA TYR A 38 -8.61 -20.02 12.49
C TYR A 38 -8.86 -21.40 13.11
N GLN A 39 -8.64 -21.52 14.42
CA GLN A 39 -8.95 -22.70 15.23
C GLN A 39 -10.39 -22.72 15.75
N ASN A 40 -11.26 -21.81 15.29
CA ASN A 40 -12.63 -21.60 15.78
C ASN A 40 -12.72 -21.27 17.28
N ILE A 41 -11.68 -20.63 17.84
CA ILE A 41 -11.67 -20.15 19.22
C ILE A 41 -12.27 -18.74 19.24
N TYR A 42 -13.43 -18.60 19.89
CA TYR A 42 -14.12 -17.33 20.06
C TYR A 42 -13.82 -16.72 21.43
N VAL A 43 -13.26 -15.52 21.43
CA VAL A 43 -12.97 -14.78 22.66
C VAL A 43 -14.11 -13.81 22.96
N VAL A 44 -14.66 -13.92 24.16
CA VAL A 44 -15.68 -13.03 24.69
C VAL A 44 -15.16 -12.45 26.00
N GLU A 45 -15.02 -11.14 26.05
CA GLU A 45 -14.72 -10.42 27.27
C GLU A 45 -16.04 -9.98 27.92
N ILE A 46 -16.21 -10.35 29.19
CA ILE A 46 -17.41 -10.02 29.96
C ILE A 46 -17.00 -9.07 31.08
N GLU A 47 -17.47 -7.85 31.02
CA GLU A 47 -17.23 -6.83 32.05
C GLU A 47 -18.52 -6.59 32.83
N LYS A 48 -18.45 -6.66 34.17
CA LYS A 48 -19.60 -6.35 35.01
C LYS A 48 -19.89 -4.84 34.96
N ALA A 49 -21.01 -4.46 34.36
CA ALA A 49 -21.43 -3.07 34.25
C ALA A 49 -22.28 -2.61 35.46
N ASP A 50 -23.07 -3.53 36.04
CA ASP A 50 -23.91 -3.26 37.21
C ASP A 50 -24.28 -4.57 37.96
N LYS A 51 -25.09 -4.48 39.02
CA LYS A 51 -25.50 -5.60 39.88
C LYS A 51 -26.09 -6.78 39.10
N ASN A 52 -26.85 -6.50 38.04
CA ASN A 52 -27.51 -7.49 37.18
C ASN A 52 -27.20 -7.30 35.68
N LYS A 53 -26.17 -6.52 35.32
CA LYS A 53 -25.81 -6.24 33.92
C LYS A 53 -24.32 -6.49 33.68
N ALA A 54 -24.02 -7.09 32.54
CA ALA A 54 -22.66 -7.21 32.05
C ALA A 54 -22.59 -6.67 30.61
N ASN A 55 -21.51 -5.95 30.31
CA ASN A 55 -21.13 -5.66 28.95
C ASN A 55 -20.46 -6.91 28.39
N VAL A 56 -20.89 -7.33 27.20
CA VAL A 56 -20.32 -8.46 26.48
C VAL A 56 -19.62 -7.89 25.27
N TYR A 57 -18.29 -7.97 25.27
CA TYR A 57 -17.47 -7.59 24.13
C TYR A 57 -17.03 -8.88 23.44
N SER A 58 -17.56 -9.14 22.24
CA SER A 58 -17.14 -10.26 21.43
C SER A 58 -16.09 -9.80 20.42
N PHE A 59 -14.96 -10.48 20.36
CA PHE A 59 -13.96 -10.22 19.35
C PHE A 59 -14.17 -11.15 18.16
N SER A 60 -14.82 -10.66 17.10
CA SER A 60 -15.05 -11.41 15.87
C SER A 60 -14.35 -10.71 14.71
N ILE A 61 -13.20 -11.24 14.29
CA ILE A 61 -12.56 -10.82 13.03
C ILE A 61 -13.11 -11.70 11.90
N PRO A 62 -13.58 -11.11 10.78
CA PRO A 62 -13.92 -11.85 9.57
C PRO A 62 -12.78 -12.76 9.07
N LEU A 63 -13.11 -13.99 8.64
CA LEU A 63 -12.13 -14.99 8.18
C LEU A 63 -11.17 -14.46 7.09
N ARG A 64 -11.67 -13.60 6.19
CA ARG A 64 -10.85 -12.96 5.15
C ARG A 64 -9.73 -12.08 5.74
N ILE A 65 -10.02 -11.36 6.83
CA ILE A 65 -9.06 -10.50 7.53
C ILE A 65 -8.05 -11.38 8.26
N THR A 66 -8.52 -12.38 9.00
CA THR A 66 -7.67 -13.39 9.66
C THR A 66 -6.67 -14.03 8.69
N ARG A 67 -7.14 -14.44 7.50
CA ARG A 67 -6.29 -15.02 6.45
C ARG A 67 -5.24 -14.02 5.95
N ALA A 68 -5.65 -12.78 5.67
CA ALA A 68 -4.74 -11.75 5.17
C ALA A 68 -3.66 -11.37 6.21
N ILE A 69 -4.05 -11.19 7.48
CA ILE A 69 -3.13 -10.92 8.59
C ILE A 69 -2.08 -12.03 8.68
N LYS A 70 -2.52 -13.30 8.75
CA LYS A 70 -1.60 -14.45 8.84
C LYS A 70 -0.57 -14.51 7.70
N LEU A 71 -0.95 -14.08 6.50
CA LEU A 71 -0.08 -14.16 5.32
C LEU A 71 0.89 -12.98 5.17
N PHE A 72 0.56 -11.82 5.75
CA PHE A 72 1.23 -10.56 5.43
C PHE A 72 1.70 -9.73 6.63
N ILE A 73 1.14 -9.87 7.83
CA ILE A 73 1.44 -8.94 8.95
C ILE A 73 2.92 -8.94 9.32
N ASP A 74 3.56 -10.12 9.33
CA ASP A 74 5.00 -10.30 9.57
C ASP A 74 5.87 -9.68 8.46
N LYS A 75 5.28 -9.43 7.29
CA LYS A 75 5.91 -8.84 6.11
C LYS A 75 5.57 -7.36 5.94
N TYR A 76 4.97 -6.72 6.94
CA TYR A 76 4.62 -5.30 6.89
C TYR A 76 5.90 -4.46 6.66
N PRO A 77 5.95 -3.64 5.58
CA PRO A 77 7.18 -2.94 5.23
C PRO A 77 7.55 -1.85 6.25
N PRO A 78 8.83 -1.76 6.67
CA PRO A 78 9.30 -0.69 7.56
C PRO A 78 9.00 0.72 7.04
N LEU A 79 9.02 0.90 5.71
CA LEU A 79 8.67 2.16 5.06
C LEU A 79 7.28 2.68 5.46
N LEU A 80 6.33 1.77 5.73
CA LEU A 80 4.94 2.10 6.04
C LEU A 80 4.67 2.22 7.55
N ASN A 81 5.68 2.12 8.42
CA ASN A 81 5.48 2.10 9.88
C ASN A 81 4.71 3.33 10.40
N ASP A 82 4.99 4.52 9.85
CA ASP A 82 4.33 5.77 10.25
C ASP A 82 2.81 5.78 10.03
N ILE A 83 2.33 4.95 9.08
CA ILE A 83 0.91 4.82 8.74
C ILE A 83 0.31 3.48 9.16
N PHE A 84 1.01 2.68 9.97
CA PHE A 84 0.50 1.39 10.45
C PHE A 84 -0.85 1.50 11.19
N PRO A 85 -1.09 2.51 12.06
CA PRO A 85 -2.41 2.68 12.67
C PRO A 85 -3.52 2.95 11.63
N ASP A 86 -3.21 3.75 10.59
CA ASP A 86 -4.14 4.04 9.50
C ASP A 86 -4.44 2.78 8.67
N PHE A 87 -3.43 1.93 8.46
CA PHE A 87 -3.59 0.62 7.81
C PHE A 87 -4.51 -0.31 8.60
N LEU A 88 -4.33 -0.43 9.92
CA LEU A 88 -5.21 -1.23 10.78
C LEU A 88 -6.65 -0.69 10.79
N ASP A 89 -6.83 0.63 10.87
CA ASP A 89 -8.15 1.27 10.78
C ASP A 89 -8.86 0.89 9.48
N TYR A 90 -8.14 0.89 8.35
CA TYR A 90 -8.72 0.50 7.07
C TYR A 90 -9.18 -0.95 7.05
N ILE A 91 -8.36 -1.87 7.55
CA ILE A 91 -8.69 -3.30 7.56
C ILE A 91 -9.89 -3.56 8.45
N TYR A 92 -9.87 -3.05 9.68
CA TYR A 92 -10.92 -3.33 10.66
C TYR A 92 -12.22 -2.58 10.40
N SER A 93 -12.16 -1.42 9.74
CA SER A 93 -13.34 -0.68 9.29
C SER A 93 -13.81 -1.07 7.88
N GLU A 94 -13.23 -2.11 7.28
CA GLU A 94 -13.53 -2.60 5.93
C GLU A 94 -13.40 -1.52 4.82
N LYS A 95 -12.55 -0.52 5.04
CA LYS A 95 -12.22 0.48 4.02
C LYS A 95 -11.24 -0.12 3.01
N ASN A 96 -11.32 0.36 1.78
CA ASN A 96 -10.51 -0.17 0.69
C ASN A 96 -9.06 0.34 0.77
N LEU A 97 -8.07 -0.55 0.87
CA LEU A 97 -6.66 -0.18 0.95
C LEU A 97 -6.12 0.47 -0.35
N TYR A 98 -6.81 0.34 -1.48
CA TYR A 98 -6.50 1.15 -2.68
C TYR A 98 -6.77 2.63 -2.46
N GLU A 99 -7.72 3.01 -1.60
CA GLU A 99 -7.93 4.40 -1.22
C GLU A 99 -6.76 4.92 -0.37
N LEU A 100 -6.26 4.10 0.57
CA LEU A 100 -5.06 4.42 1.34
C LEU A 100 -3.85 4.62 0.41
N LEU A 101 -3.64 3.68 -0.52
CA LEU A 101 -2.58 3.78 -1.53
C LEU A 101 -2.76 5.02 -2.43
N PHE A 102 -3.99 5.35 -2.84
CA PHE A 102 -4.29 6.56 -3.60
C PHE A 102 -3.84 7.81 -2.85
N LYS A 103 -4.16 7.94 -1.56
CA LYS A 103 -3.76 9.08 -0.74
C LYS A 103 -2.24 9.23 -0.65
N ILE A 104 -1.52 8.12 -0.50
CA ILE A 104 -0.04 8.11 -0.53
C ILE A 104 0.46 8.66 -1.87
N LEU A 105 -0.08 8.16 -2.98
CA LEU A 105 0.33 8.60 -4.33
C LEU A 105 -0.03 10.06 -4.61
N VAL A 106 -1.19 10.53 -4.16
CA VAL A 106 -1.55 11.95 -4.24
C VAL A 106 -0.52 12.80 -3.48
N GLY A 107 -0.16 12.41 -2.26
CA GLY A 107 0.91 13.08 -1.50
C GLY A 107 2.23 13.11 -2.25
N TYR A 108 2.61 11.98 -2.84
CA TYR A 108 3.86 11.83 -3.59
C TYR A 108 3.90 12.71 -4.86
N PHE A 109 2.88 12.63 -5.71
CA PHE A 109 2.86 13.35 -7.00
C PHE A 109 2.61 14.85 -6.84
N PHE A 110 1.83 15.26 -5.84
CA PHE A 110 1.41 16.65 -5.65
C PHE A 110 2.18 17.37 -4.53
N ALA A 111 3.28 16.81 -4.04
CA ALA A 111 4.10 17.36 -2.95
C ALA A 111 4.50 18.83 -3.13
N GLU A 112 4.70 19.27 -4.37
CA GLU A 112 5.11 20.64 -4.72
C GLU A 112 3.96 21.51 -5.27
N SER A 113 2.75 20.96 -5.42
CA SER A 113 1.65 21.68 -6.05
C SER A 113 0.97 22.66 -5.09
N LYS A 114 0.44 23.77 -5.62
CA LYS A 114 -0.45 24.70 -4.89
C LYS A 114 -1.76 24.02 -4.43
N TYR A 115 -2.16 22.90 -5.05
CA TYR A 115 -3.29 22.06 -4.64
C TYR A 115 -3.07 21.35 -3.29
N SER A 116 -1.82 21.29 -2.81
CA SER A 116 -1.46 20.62 -1.56
C SER A 116 -1.62 21.48 -0.30
N GLY A 117 -2.13 22.71 -0.45
CA GLY A 117 -2.34 23.68 0.63
C GLY A 117 -3.04 23.03 1.83
N LYS A 118 -2.38 23.08 3.00
CA LYS A 118 -2.86 22.65 4.33
C LYS A 118 -3.82 21.44 4.36
N VAL A 119 -3.61 20.42 3.52
CA VAL A 119 -4.36 19.17 3.70
C VAL A 119 -3.81 18.51 4.96
N ASN A 120 -4.56 18.60 6.06
CA ASN A 120 -4.25 17.98 7.33
C ASN A 120 -4.63 16.49 7.31
N ASP A 121 -4.12 15.76 6.32
CA ASP A 121 -4.28 14.32 6.18
C ASP A 121 -2.89 13.68 6.37
N LYS A 122 -2.77 12.86 7.41
CA LYS A 122 -1.53 12.20 7.81
C LYS A 122 -0.95 11.33 6.69
N VAL A 123 -1.80 10.62 5.95
CA VAL A 123 -1.39 9.71 4.87
C VAL A 123 -0.90 10.50 3.66
N ILE A 124 -1.57 11.60 3.31
CA ILE A 124 -1.10 12.50 2.25
C ILE A 124 0.26 13.11 2.63
N ASN A 125 0.43 13.54 3.88
CA ASN A 125 1.71 14.08 4.35
C ASN A 125 2.83 13.02 4.38
N PHE A 126 2.51 11.77 4.70
CA PHE A 126 3.41 10.64 4.52
C PHE A 126 3.86 10.51 3.06
N GLY A 127 2.93 10.52 2.10
CA GLY A 127 3.24 10.51 0.67
C GLY A 127 4.13 11.68 0.22
N LYS A 128 3.88 12.89 0.75
CA LYS A 128 4.75 14.06 0.49
C LYS A 128 6.17 13.83 0.99
N ASN A 129 6.32 13.22 2.17
CA ASN A 129 7.63 12.90 2.73
C ASN A 129 8.38 11.85 1.90
N LEU A 130 7.67 10.88 1.30
CA LEU A 130 8.28 9.93 0.36
C LEU A 130 8.88 10.61 -0.87
N ALA A 131 8.25 11.68 -1.36
CA ALA A 131 8.75 12.41 -2.52
C ALA A 131 9.97 13.29 -2.21
N LYS A 132 10.18 13.68 -0.95
CA LYS A 132 11.25 14.61 -0.56
C LYS A 132 12.62 14.00 -0.82
N ASN A 133 13.48 14.80 -1.44
CA ASN A 133 14.89 14.50 -1.63
C ASN A 133 15.72 15.74 -1.30
N LYS A 134 17.02 15.59 -1.03
CA LYS A 134 17.92 16.73 -0.77
C LYS A 134 18.19 17.60 -2.01
N GLY A 135 17.72 17.19 -3.21
CA GLY A 135 17.82 17.93 -4.48
C GLY A 135 16.45 18.31 -5.07
N LYS A 136 16.45 18.85 -6.30
CA LYS A 136 15.23 19.23 -7.07
C LYS A 136 14.46 18.04 -7.68
N GLU A 137 14.81 16.81 -7.31
CA GLU A 137 14.26 15.60 -7.92
C GLU A 137 13.56 14.75 -6.90
N ARG A 138 12.34 14.30 -7.23
CA ARG A 138 11.58 13.39 -6.36
C ARG A 138 12.34 12.08 -6.19
N LYS A 139 12.40 11.58 -4.95
CA LYS A 139 12.95 10.25 -4.68
C LYS A 139 12.09 9.20 -5.39
N PRO A 140 12.67 8.18 -6.06
CA PRO A 140 11.89 7.11 -6.66
C PRO A 140 10.97 6.42 -5.66
N LEU A 141 9.78 5.99 -6.11
CA LEU A 141 8.86 5.18 -5.31
C LEU A 141 9.48 3.82 -5.00
N ASP A 142 9.29 3.40 -3.76
CA ASP A 142 9.67 2.05 -3.32
C ASP A 142 8.56 1.06 -3.67
N GLU A 143 8.91 -0.13 -4.16
CA GLU A 143 7.93 -1.17 -4.48
C GLU A 143 7.16 -1.66 -3.25
N SER A 144 7.72 -1.47 -2.05
CA SER A 144 7.12 -1.95 -0.80
C SER A 144 5.74 -1.34 -0.53
N ILE A 145 5.41 -0.18 -1.12
CA ILE A 145 4.06 0.41 -0.99
C ILE A 145 2.98 -0.46 -1.66
N LEU A 146 3.35 -1.33 -2.60
CA LEU A 146 2.45 -2.32 -3.22
C LEU A 146 2.04 -3.44 -2.26
N TYR A 147 2.63 -3.50 -1.06
CA TYR A 147 2.12 -4.31 0.04
C TYR A 147 0.62 -4.08 0.27
N LEU A 148 0.15 -2.82 0.21
CA LEU A 148 -1.27 -2.49 0.40
C LEU A 148 -2.17 -3.12 -0.67
N SER A 149 -1.71 -3.15 -1.92
CA SER A 149 -2.39 -3.80 -3.04
C SER A 149 -2.43 -5.32 -2.84
N LYS A 150 -1.28 -5.94 -2.53
CA LYS A 150 -1.16 -7.38 -2.26
C LYS A 150 -2.09 -7.82 -1.11
N PHE A 151 -2.14 -7.03 -0.03
CA PHE A 151 -3.00 -7.29 1.12
C PHE A 151 -4.49 -7.18 0.74
N GLN A 152 -4.90 -6.12 0.03
CA GLN A 152 -6.29 -5.92 -0.40
C GLN A 152 -6.81 -7.07 -1.25
N GLU A 153 -5.99 -7.58 -2.15
CA GLU A 153 -6.40 -8.65 -3.04
C GLU A 153 -6.61 -9.97 -2.28
N VAL A 154 -5.80 -10.26 -1.26
CA VAL A 154 -6.04 -11.42 -0.40
C VAL A 154 -7.23 -11.21 0.54
N LEU A 155 -7.51 -9.98 0.97
CA LEU A 155 -8.78 -9.64 1.63
C LEU A 155 -9.99 -9.92 0.72
N ASN A 156 -9.85 -9.68 -0.58
CA ASN A 156 -10.86 -10.00 -1.60
C ASN A 156 -10.90 -11.51 -1.94
N MET A 157 -10.18 -12.35 -1.18
CA MET A 157 -10.10 -13.81 -1.35
C MET A 157 -9.41 -14.27 -2.65
N ASN A 158 -8.68 -13.38 -3.33
CA ASN A 158 -7.87 -13.77 -4.47
C ASN A 158 -6.68 -14.64 -4.06
N GLU A 159 -6.24 -15.49 -4.98
CA GLU A 159 -5.09 -16.36 -4.77
C GLU A 159 -3.79 -15.54 -4.73
N LYS A 160 -3.10 -15.63 -3.59
CA LYS A 160 -1.92 -14.81 -3.29
C LYS A 160 -0.85 -14.89 -4.37
N GLU A 161 -0.46 -16.09 -4.80
CA GLU A 161 0.64 -16.27 -5.77
C GLU A 161 0.31 -15.64 -7.12
N LYS A 162 -0.93 -15.81 -7.59
CA LYS A 162 -1.42 -15.19 -8.82
C LYS A 162 -1.43 -13.67 -8.72
N VAL A 163 -1.90 -13.14 -7.60
CA VAL A 163 -1.93 -11.69 -7.32
C VAL A 163 -0.53 -11.09 -7.30
N GLU A 164 0.40 -11.69 -6.55
CA GLU A 164 1.77 -11.20 -6.43
C GLU A 164 2.45 -11.20 -7.80
N LYS A 165 2.33 -12.29 -8.57
CA LYS A 165 2.87 -12.36 -9.94
C LYS A 165 2.35 -11.25 -10.84
N GLN A 166 1.06 -10.93 -10.79
CA GLN A 166 0.48 -9.88 -11.62
C GLN A 166 0.93 -8.47 -11.20
N ILE A 167 1.02 -8.22 -9.90
CA ILE A 167 1.52 -6.95 -9.35
C ILE A 167 2.99 -6.77 -9.71
N ASP A 168 3.83 -7.77 -9.47
CA ASP A 168 5.27 -7.70 -9.73
C ASP A 168 5.56 -7.53 -11.22
N TRP A 169 4.75 -8.18 -12.06
CA TRP A 169 4.82 -8.02 -13.50
C TRP A 169 4.44 -6.60 -13.95
N ALA A 170 3.30 -6.08 -13.48
CA ALA A 170 2.85 -4.73 -13.85
C ALA A 170 3.84 -3.65 -13.37
N TYR A 171 4.42 -3.84 -12.18
CA TYR A 171 5.52 -3.01 -11.69
C TYR A 171 6.74 -3.05 -12.63
N SER A 172 7.17 -4.24 -13.03
CA SER A 172 8.29 -4.43 -13.94
C SER A 172 8.07 -3.76 -15.30
N GLU A 173 6.84 -3.79 -15.83
CA GLU A 173 6.50 -3.08 -17.05
C GLU A 173 6.54 -1.56 -16.91
N GLY A 174 6.03 -1.03 -15.80
CA GLY A 174 6.16 0.41 -15.50
C GLY A 174 7.63 0.84 -15.51
N LEU A 175 8.49 0.02 -14.91
CA LEU A 175 9.93 0.27 -14.86
C LEU A 175 10.59 0.18 -16.25
N ARG A 176 10.20 -0.79 -17.08
CA ARG A 176 10.70 -0.91 -18.47
C ARG A 176 10.34 0.33 -19.30
N VAL A 177 9.09 0.80 -19.20
CA VAL A 177 8.66 2.03 -19.89
C VAL A 177 9.48 3.23 -19.42
N LYS A 178 9.70 3.36 -18.11
CA LYS A 178 10.59 4.38 -17.55
C LYS A 178 11.99 4.32 -18.18
N GLU A 179 12.63 3.14 -18.19
CA GLU A 179 13.98 2.98 -18.74
C GLU A 179 14.05 3.34 -20.24
N TYR A 180 13.02 2.98 -21.02
CA TYR A 180 12.97 3.36 -22.43
C TYR A 180 12.79 4.87 -22.62
N LEU A 181 11.96 5.52 -21.80
CA LEU A 181 11.81 6.98 -21.82
C LEU A 181 13.12 7.68 -21.45
N GLU A 182 13.82 7.21 -20.42
CA GLU A 182 15.12 7.73 -20.00
C GLU A 182 16.16 7.61 -21.10
N LYS A 183 16.25 6.44 -21.76
CA LYS A 183 17.16 6.23 -22.91
C LYS A 183 16.82 7.10 -24.11
N LYS A 184 15.53 7.30 -24.41
CA LYS A 184 15.07 8.04 -25.60
C LYS A 184 15.16 9.56 -25.42
N TYR A 185 14.89 10.06 -24.22
CA TYR A 185 14.68 11.50 -23.97
C TYR A 185 15.69 12.13 -23.01
N ASN A 186 16.59 11.37 -22.40
CA ASN A 186 17.59 11.86 -21.43
C ASN A 186 16.94 12.77 -20.37
N GLU A 187 17.41 14.01 -20.23
CA GLU A 187 16.89 15.00 -19.27
C GLU A 187 15.39 15.31 -19.45
N LYS A 188 14.84 15.15 -20.66
CA LYS A 188 13.41 15.39 -20.93
C LYS A 188 12.52 14.23 -20.47
N ALA A 189 13.10 13.05 -20.18
CA ALA A 189 12.36 11.87 -19.76
C ALA A 189 11.55 12.11 -18.49
N LYS A 190 12.12 12.86 -17.53
CA LYS A 190 11.45 13.19 -16.26
C LYS A 190 10.11 13.87 -16.47
N LYS A 191 10.06 14.92 -17.29
CA LYS A 191 8.80 15.64 -17.59
C LYS A 191 7.79 14.77 -18.31
N LYS A 192 8.27 13.83 -19.16
CA LYS A 192 7.42 12.87 -19.86
C LYS A 192 6.81 11.85 -18.89
N ILE A 193 7.64 11.25 -18.04
CA ILE A 193 7.22 10.33 -16.99
C ILE A 193 6.19 11.00 -16.08
N GLU A 194 6.48 12.21 -15.57
CA GLU A 194 5.52 12.96 -14.75
C GLU A 194 4.19 13.18 -15.46
N GLY A 195 4.22 13.60 -16.73
CA GLY A 195 3.01 13.82 -17.53
C GLY A 195 2.19 12.53 -17.74
N ILE A 196 2.83 11.38 -17.93
CA ILE A 196 2.16 10.08 -18.03
C ILE A 196 1.58 9.68 -16.67
N SER A 197 2.39 9.78 -15.60
CA SER A 197 2.00 9.45 -14.23
C SER A 197 0.76 10.22 -13.77
N TYR A 198 0.66 11.52 -14.06
CA TYR A 198 -0.53 12.30 -13.70
C TYR A 198 -1.79 11.83 -14.43
N LYS A 199 -1.69 11.49 -15.72
CA LYS A 199 -2.84 10.99 -16.50
C LYS A 199 -3.31 9.62 -16.00
N ILE A 200 -2.36 8.74 -15.65
CA ILE A 200 -2.65 7.44 -15.07
C ILE A 200 -3.29 7.58 -13.69
N LEU A 201 -2.73 8.43 -12.81
CA LEU A 201 -3.30 8.68 -11.50
C LEU A 201 -4.72 9.27 -11.59
N ASP A 202 -4.97 10.15 -12.55
CA ASP A 202 -6.30 10.69 -12.79
C ASP A 202 -7.30 9.64 -13.32
N ALA A 203 -6.85 8.74 -14.21
CA ALA A 203 -7.67 7.62 -14.67
C ALA A 203 -8.04 6.67 -13.50
N ILE A 204 -7.09 6.35 -12.62
CA ILE A 204 -7.31 5.59 -11.39
C ILE A 204 -8.35 6.29 -10.50
N ARG A 205 -8.18 7.60 -10.26
CA ARG A 205 -9.09 8.42 -9.44
C ARG A 205 -10.53 8.37 -9.97
N ARG A 206 -10.71 8.39 -11.29
CA ARG A 206 -12.02 8.35 -11.96
C ARG A 206 -12.55 6.92 -12.15
N ARG A 207 -11.76 5.89 -11.82
CA ARG A 207 -12.03 4.48 -12.15
C ARG A 207 -12.32 4.28 -13.64
N ASP A 208 -11.60 5.02 -14.47
CA ASP A 208 -11.79 5.09 -15.92
C ASP A 208 -10.79 4.14 -16.60
N ILE A 209 -11.23 2.90 -16.83
CA ILE A 209 -10.41 1.82 -17.40
C ILE A 209 -9.99 2.18 -18.83
N ASP A 210 -10.90 2.75 -19.61
CA ASP A 210 -10.65 3.15 -20.99
C ASP A 210 -9.59 4.26 -21.05
N ALA A 211 -9.69 5.27 -20.18
CA ALA A 211 -8.66 6.30 -20.10
C ALA A 211 -7.32 5.73 -19.64
N PHE A 212 -7.30 4.78 -18.71
CA PHE A 212 -6.06 4.10 -18.34
C PHE A 212 -5.45 3.37 -19.54
N GLN A 213 -6.23 2.54 -20.24
CA GLN A 213 -5.80 1.79 -21.42
C GLN A 213 -5.24 2.72 -22.50
N GLN A 214 -5.92 3.83 -22.79
CA GLN A 214 -5.44 4.82 -23.76
C GLN A 214 -4.12 5.46 -23.33
N ASN A 215 -3.94 5.76 -22.03
CA ASN A 215 -2.68 6.31 -21.52
C ASN A 215 -1.55 5.27 -21.54
N LEU A 216 -1.87 3.99 -21.28
CA LEU A 216 -0.93 2.88 -21.41
C LEU A 216 -0.48 2.71 -22.86
N ILE A 217 -1.41 2.65 -23.81
CA ILE A 217 -1.12 2.59 -25.25
C ILE A 217 -0.20 3.74 -25.66
N ARG A 218 -0.51 4.97 -25.24
CA ARG A 218 0.32 6.14 -25.54
C ARG A 218 1.72 6.02 -24.94
N ALA A 219 1.86 5.51 -23.72
CA ALA A 219 3.16 5.33 -23.09
C ALA A 219 4.05 4.34 -23.89
N TYR A 220 3.48 3.23 -24.37
CA TYR A 220 4.18 2.25 -25.20
C TYR A 220 4.49 2.76 -26.61
N LEU A 221 3.57 3.50 -27.23
CA LEU A 221 3.81 4.16 -28.52
C LEU A 221 4.93 5.20 -28.45
N GLU A 222 4.99 5.98 -27.37
CA GLU A 222 6.04 7.00 -27.17
C GLU A 222 7.44 6.36 -27.17
N VAL A 223 7.56 5.13 -26.68
CA VAL A 223 8.82 4.37 -26.65
C VAL A 223 8.98 3.37 -27.80
N GLU A 224 8.06 3.37 -28.77
CA GLU A 224 8.06 2.47 -29.94
C GLU A 224 8.16 0.98 -29.55
N ARG A 225 7.38 0.58 -28.54
CA ARG A 225 7.31 -0.82 -28.07
C ARG A 225 5.90 -1.37 -28.20
N GLU A 226 5.83 -2.66 -28.45
CA GLU A 226 4.57 -3.40 -28.39
C GLU A 226 4.07 -3.48 -26.96
N ILE A 227 2.76 -3.43 -26.78
CA ILE A 227 2.13 -3.60 -25.48
C ILE A 227 2.15 -5.09 -25.16
N PRO A 228 2.72 -5.49 -24.01
CA PRO A 228 2.70 -6.89 -23.60
C PRO A 228 1.28 -7.46 -23.54
N TYR A 229 1.07 -8.64 -24.14
CA TYR A 229 -0.24 -9.30 -24.18
C TYR A 229 -0.88 -9.48 -22.79
N VAL A 230 -0.08 -9.67 -21.74
CA VAL A 230 -0.60 -9.87 -20.39
C VAL A 230 -1.28 -8.62 -19.81
N PHE A 231 -1.10 -7.40 -20.37
CA PHE A 231 -2.01 -6.29 -20.05
C PHE A 231 -3.45 -6.55 -20.52
N VAL A 232 -3.66 -7.29 -21.62
CA VAL A 232 -4.99 -7.63 -22.11
C VAL A 232 -5.76 -8.46 -21.08
N GLU A 233 -5.09 -9.43 -20.44
CA GLU A 233 -5.70 -10.25 -19.39
C GLU A 233 -5.78 -9.52 -18.03
N ALA A 234 -4.81 -8.66 -17.76
CA ALA A 234 -4.69 -7.98 -16.47
C ALA A 234 -5.55 -6.71 -16.38
N LEU A 235 -6.05 -6.17 -17.51
CA LEU A 235 -6.92 -4.98 -17.54
C LEU A 235 -8.42 -5.28 -17.59
N LYS A 236 -8.81 -6.50 -17.19
CA LYS A 236 -10.20 -6.76 -16.80
C LYS A 236 -10.57 -5.90 -15.59
N GLU A 237 -11.84 -5.50 -15.51
CA GLU A 237 -12.36 -4.60 -14.47
C GLU A 237 -11.98 -5.05 -13.04
N GLU A 238 -12.09 -6.35 -12.76
CA GLU A 238 -11.76 -6.96 -11.46
C GLU A 238 -10.27 -6.84 -11.06
N ASN A 239 -9.39 -6.61 -12.03
CA ASN A 239 -7.93 -6.57 -11.86
C ASN A 239 -7.36 -5.15 -12.01
N PHE A 240 -8.20 -4.20 -12.44
CA PHE A 240 -7.80 -2.86 -12.82
C PHE A 240 -6.93 -2.18 -11.77
N ASN A 241 -7.37 -2.16 -10.50
CA ASN A 241 -6.64 -1.48 -9.44
C ASN A 241 -5.24 -2.09 -9.25
N ARG A 242 -5.11 -3.40 -9.03
CA ARG A 242 -3.79 -4.01 -8.77
C ARG A 242 -2.79 -3.74 -9.88
N VAL A 243 -3.25 -3.75 -11.14
CA VAL A 243 -2.39 -3.51 -12.31
C VAL A 243 -2.06 -2.03 -12.48
N ALA A 244 -3.07 -1.15 -12.42
CA ALA A 244 -2.88 0.28 -12.66
C ALA A 244 -1.98 0.91 -11.58
N TYR A 245 -2.20 0.56 -10.30
CA TYR A 245 -1.34 1.02 -9.22
C TYR A 245 0.08 0.45 -9.34
N ALA A 246 0.23 -0.85 -9.59
CA ALA A 246 1.57 -1.46 -9.74
C ALA A 246 2.36 -0.85 -10.89
N PHE A 247 1.74 -0.67 -12.06
CA PHE A 247 2.36 -0.01 -13.20
C PHE A 247 2.77 1.43 -12.89
N LEU A 248 1.88 2.22 -12.26
CA LEU A 248 2.17 3.60 -11.87
C LEU A 248 3.34 3.68 -10.88
N VAL A 249 3.39 2.77 -9.90
CA VAL A 249 4.48 2.69 -8.93
C VAL A 249 5.79 2.30 -9.61
N GLY A 250 5.77 1.33 -10.54
CA GLY A 250 6.94 0.94 -11.34
C GLY A 250 7.47 2.05 -12.23
N LEU A 251 6.58 2.77 -12.91
CA LEU A 251 6.91 3.92 -13.77
C LEU A 251 7.62 5.05 -13.02
N ASN A 252 7.44 5.14 -11.71
CA ASN A 252 8.09 6.14 -10.85
C ASN A 252 9.05 5.51 -9.85
N GLY A 253 9.32 4.21 -9.97
CA GLY A 253 10.13 3.43 -9.06
C GLY A 253 11.58 3.30 -9.51
N ARG A 254 12.28 2.34 -8.93
CA ARG A 254 13.66 1.96 -9.29
C ARG A 254 13.76 0.44 -9.29
N LYS A 255 14.75 -0.13 -9.98
CA LYS A 255 14.98 -1.58 -9.87
C LYS A 255 15.15 -1.98 -8.40
N PRO A 256 14.53 -3.09 -7.97
CA PRO A 256 14.91 -3.73 -6.72
C PRO A 256 16.40 -4.03 -6.78
N GLU A 257 17.15 -3.59 -5.77
CA GLU A 257 18.57 -3.92 -5.67
C GLU A 257 18.67 -5.45 -5.48
N GLY A 258 19.11 -6.19 -6.51
CA GLY A 258 19.32 -7.66 -6.39
C GLY A 258 18.93 -8.53 -7.60
N THR A 259 18.30 -7.99 -8.65
CA THR A 259 18.01 -8.76 -9.87
C THR A 259 18.82 -8.24 -11.05
N SER A 260 19.97 -8.89 -11.29
CA SER A 260 20.73 -8.87 -12.56
C SER A 260 20.66 -10.26 -13.18
#